data_AF-A0A452XP04-F1
#
_entry.id   AF-A0A452XP04-F1
#
_cell.length_a   1.000
_cell.length_b   1.000
_cell.length_c   1.000
_cell.angle_alpha   90.00
_cell.angle_beta   90.00
_cell.angle_gamma   90.00
#
_symmetry.space_group_name_H-M   'P 1'
#
loop_
_entity.id
_entity.type
_entity.pdbx_description
1 polymer ?
#
loop_
_entity_poly.entity_id
_entity_poly.type
_entity_poly.pdbx_seq_one_letter_code
_entity_poly.pdbx_strand_id
1 'polypeptide(L)'
;PFFPPPRRPHLCWCRGSQHQHQEAAGGEGRGEERGALAAEMAAPPPKAWKAEYAKSGRSSCKSCKSPIAKDALRLGKMVQATQFDGFMPMWNHAKCILNKKNQIKSVDDVEGIDALRWDDQEKIRNYAANSSTTSTATATASSTAAISDKCAIEVAQSARASCRRCSEKIAKGTVRVSSKLDGQGWYHVSCFLEMSPTASVEKFPGWETLSHDDRGAIIDVVKKGAASKQETTSKGSKRKIGDIDMRNSKAPNLDGSTSEGAARSKGKLVVPCEPNSSSADLHQKLKEQSDTLWKLKDELKKHVSTAELRDMLEVNEQDPSGPERDLLERCADGMLFGALGTCPVCNSCLYYYGGHYQCNGHVSEWSKCTYMTTEPVRMKKKWKIPDEIKNDYLTKWFKSQKVKKPERVLPPMSPQKSVGQSPQQSLVGEALDNLRVCIVGQSKDTDELKQKLKLAGAHFSPRVTKDINCVVSCGGLDNESAEVRKAR
;
A
#
# COMPACT_ATOMS: atom_id res chain seq x y z
N PRO A 1 41.16 -37.61 -20.26
CA PRO A 1 40.30 -36.43 -20.48
C PRO A 1 41.10 -35.14 -20.28
N PHE A 2 41.30 -34.44 -21.41
CA PHE A 2 42.18 -33.30 -21.62
C PHE A 2 41.85 -32.09 -20.74
N PHE A 3 42.87 -31.50 -20.11
CA PHE A 3 42.84 -30.14 -19.60
C PHE A 3 43.61 -29.22 -20.57
N PRO A 4 43.01 -28.12 -21.08
CA PRO A 4 43.74 -27.06 -21.78
C PRO A 4 44.14 -25.89 -20.84
N PRO A 5 45.15 -25.09 -21.20
CA PRO A 5 45.76 -24.04 -20.35
C PRO A 5 45.00 -22.69 -20.37
N PRO A 6 45.29 -21.77 -19.41
CA PRO A 6 44.54 -20.52 -19.25
C PRO A 6 44.96 -19.43 -20.25
N ARG A 7 43.97 -18.73 -20.83
CA ARG A 7 44.17 -17.57 -21.72
C ARG A 7 44.18 -16.26 -20.94
N ARG A 8 45.17 -15.41 -21.24
CA ARG A 8 45.38 -14.04 -20.75
C ARG A 8 44.36 -13.05 -21.34
N PRO A 9 44.05 -11.93 -20.64
CA PRO A 9 43.14 -10.89 -21.13
C PRO A 9 43.83 -9.92 -22.11
N HIS A 10 43.10 -9.53 -23.15
CA HIS A 10 43.50 -8.50 -24.12
C HIS A 10 43.24 -7.09 -23.56
N LEU A 11 44.29 -6.27 -23.55
CA LEU A 11 44.24 -4.82 -23.37
C LEU A 11 43.83 -4.15 -24.69
N CYS A 12 42.98 -3.12 -24.62
CA CYS A 12 42.88 -2.07 -25.64
C CYS A 12 42.97 -0.71 -24.95
N TRP A 13 43.86 0.13 -25.51
CA TRP A 13 44.25 1.45 -25.03
C TRP A 13 43.18 2.52 -25.25
N CYS A 14 43.08 3.47 -24.31
CA CYS A 14 42.78 4.87 -24.61
C CYS A 14 43.73 5.77 -23.80
N ARG A 15 44.29 6.76 -24.49
CA ARG A 15 45.43 7.60 -24.10
C ARG A 15 45.13 8.51 -22.92
N GLY A 16 46.15 8.71 -22.08
CA GLY A 16 46.15 9.68 -20.99
C GLY A 16 46.43 11.12 -21.42
N SER A 17 46.11 12.04 -20.50
CA SER A 17 46.72 13.35 -20.40
C SER A 17 47.31 13.45 -19.00
N GLN A 18 48.62 13.64 -18.93
CA GLN A 18 49.39 13.84 -17.69
C GLN A 18 49.21 15.28 -17.20
N HIS A 19 49.06 15.48 -15.89
CA HIS A 19 49.74 16.56 -15.17
C HIS A 19 50.02 16.12 -13.73
N GLN A 20 51.17 16.57 -13.24
CA GLN A 20 51.99 15.97 -12.19
C GLN A 20 51.53 16.23 -10.74
N HIS A 21 51.96 15.29 -9.90
CA HIS A 21 52.07 15.24 -8.44
C HIS A 21 52.30 16.56 -7.68
N GLN A 22 51.74 16.61 -6.47
CA GLN A 22 52.54 16.84 -5.25
C GLN A 22 51.89 16.12 -4.05
N GLU A 23 52.69 15.27 -3.39
CA GLU A 23 52.37 14.56 -2.14
C GLU A 23 52.59 15.47 -0.92
N ALA A 24 51.79 15.27 0.13
CA ALA A 24 52.23 15.43 1.52
C ALA A 24 51.43 14.50 2.44
N ALA A 25 52.16 13.79 3.29
CA ALA A 25 51.72 12.68 4.12
C ALA A 25 51.22 13.10 5.51
N GLY A 26 50.47 12.19 6.16
CA GLY A 26 50.56 11.96 7.62
C GLY A 26 49.26 12.04 8.42
N GLY A 27 48.95 10.98 9.16
CA GLY A 27 48.18 11.05 10.41
C GLY A 27 47.06 10.02 10.60
N GLU A 28 47.35 8.96 11.35
CA GLU A 28 46.38 7.96 11.85
C GLU A 28 45.41 8.53 12.90
N GLY A 29 44.22 7.93 13.02
CA GLY A 29 43.33 8.13 14.16
C GLY A 29 41.97 7.42 14.01
N ARG A 30 41.83 6.23 14.62
CA ARG A 30 40.54 5.56 14.84
C ARG A 30 39.75 6.30 15.93
N GLY A 31 38.43 6.40 15.78
CA GLY A 31 37.55 6.85 16.85
C GLY A 31 36.10 7.04 16.40
N GLU A 32 35.31 6.01 16.68
CA GLU A 32 33.86 5.99 16.93
C GLU A 32 33.18 7.35 17.17
N GLU A 33 32.17 7.70 16.34
CA GLU A 33 30.90 8.36 16.71
C GLU A 33 30.18 8.83 15.42
N ARG A 34 29.19 8.05 14.96
CA ARG A 34 28.20 8.50 13.96
C ARG A 34 26.80 8.25 14.52
N GLY A 35 26.47 9.00 15.56
CA GLY A 35 25.10 9.19 16.03
C GLY A 35 24.53 10.46 15.39
N ALA A 36 23.43 10.28 14.65
CA ALA A 36 22.48 11.31 14.24
C ALA A 36 23.06 12.51 13.46
N LEU A 37 23.05 12.40 12.13
CA LEU A 37 22.65 13.45 11.17
C LEU A 37 22.86 12.90 9.74
N ALA A 38 21.97 11.98 9.35
CA ALA A 38 21.82 11.57 7.96
C ALA A 38 20.32 11.58 7.65
N ALA A 39 19.79 12.76 7.34
CA ALA A 39 18.62 12.81 6.45
C ALA A 39 19.14 12.53 5.04
N GLU A 40 19.53 11.28 4.81
CA GLU A 40 19.83 10.75 3.50
C GLU A 40 18.57 10.89 2.64
N MET A 41 18.74 11.25 1.37
CA MET A 41 17.67 11.29 0.37
C MET A 41 17.20 9.86 0.07
N ALA A 42 16.61 9.20 1.06
CA ALA A 42 16.18 7.83 0.98
C ALA A 42 14.98 7.74 0.04
N ALA A 43 15.11 6.91 -1.00
CA ALA A 43 13.98 6.49 -1.81
C ALA A 43 12.87 5.97 -0.88
N PRO A 44 11.58 6.22 -1.19
CA PRO A 44 10.49 5.73 -0.36
C PRO A 44 10.64 4.22 -0.14
N PRO A 45 10.43 3.73 1.09
CA PRO A 45 10.59 2.32 1.39
C PRO A 45 9.69 1.50 0.45
N PRO A 46 10.17 0.33 -0.02
CA PRO A 46 9.40 -0.49 -0.94
C PRO A 46 8.08 -0.91 -0.29
N LYS A 47 7.05 -1.07 -1.12
CA LYS A 47 5.77 -1.61 -0.66
C LYS A 47 5.97 -3.01 -0.08
N ALA A 48 5.14 -3.40 0.89
CA ALA A 48 5.31 -4.65 1.65
C ALA A 48 5.27 -5.90 0.76
N TRP A 49 4.55 -5.83 -0.35
CA TRP A 49 4.41 -6.90 -1.33
C TRP A 49 4.81 -6.44 -2.72
N LYS A 50 5.27 -7.40 -3.53
CA LYS A 50 5.57 -7.23 -4.96
C LYS A 50 4.88 -8.32 -5.76
N ALA A 51 4.18 -7.95 -6.83
CA ALA A 51 3.52 -8.88 -7.73
C ALA A 51 4.11 -8.80 -9.14
N GLU A 52 4.43 -9.95 -9.73
CA GLU A 52 4.91 -10.04 -11.11
C GLU A 52 4.69 -11.45 -11.68
N TYR A 53 4.76 -11.58 -13.00
CA TYR A 53 4.98 -12.87 -13.65
C TYR A 53 6.43 -13.30 -13.50
N ALA A 54 6.69 -14.55 -13.15
CA ALA A 54 8.04 -15.04 -12.90
C ALA A 54 8.95 -14.84 -14.13
N LYS A 55 10.06 -14.11 -13.96
CA LYS A 55 11.03 -13.84 -15.05
C LYS A 55 11.74 -15.12 -15.52
N SER A 56 11.85 -16.11 -14.64
CA SER A 56 12.44 -17.42 -14.91
C SER A 56 11.84 -18.49 -13.99
N GLY A 57 12.05 -19.76 -14.32
CA GLY A 57 11.62 -20.91 -13.51
C GLY A 57 12.52 -21.25 -12.32
N ARG A 58 13.49 -20.39 -11.99
CA ARG A 58 14.56 -20.70 -11.01
C ARG A 58 14.17 -20.45 -9.55
N SER A 59 13.11 -19.67 -9.30
CA SER A 59 12.68 -19.36 -7.94
C SER A 59 11.84 -20.48 -7.33
N SER A 60 12.11 -20.84 -6.08
CA SER A 60 11.26 -21.73 -5.28
C SER A 60 10.30 -20.93 -4.40
N CYS A 61 9.06 -21.38 -4.28
CA CYS A 61 8.07 -20.80 -3.38
C CYS A 61 8.46 -20.96 -1.92
N LYS A 62 8.48 -19.88 -1.14
CA LYS A 62 8.85 -19.93 0.28
C LYS A 62 7.80 -20.60 1.17
N SER A 63 6.56 -20.72 0.71
CA SER A 63 5.48 -21.40 1.45
C SER A 63 5.45 -22.92 1.26
N CYS A 64 5.52 -23.41 0.02
CA CYS A 64 5.41 -24.85 -0.28
C CYS A 64 6.73 -25.49 -0.77
N LYS A 65 7.80 -24.71 -0.88
CA LYS A 65 9.15 -25.10 -1.34
C LYS A 65 9.26 -25.63 -2.77
N SER A 66 8.15 -25.70 -3.51
CA SER A 66 8.14 -26.15 -4.92
C SER A 66 8.61 -25.04 -5.88
N PRO A 67 9.17 -25.39 -7.05
CA PRO A 67 9.58 -24.41 -8.07
C PRO A 67 8.38 -23.60 -8.58
N ILE A 68 8.63 -22.34 -8.94
CA ILE A 68 7.67 -21.44 -9.58
C ILE A 68 8.02 -21.40 -11.06
N ALA A 69 7.11 -21.85 -11.92
CA ALA A 69 7.32 -21.89 -13.36
C ALA A 69 7.54 -20.48 -13.95
N LYS A 70 8.29 -20.40 -15.05
CA LYS A 70 8.45 -19.16 -15.83
C LYS A 70 7.07 -18.64 -16.27
N ASP A 71 6.89 -17.32 -16.24
CA ASP A 71 5.66 -16.62 -16.59
C ASP A 71 4.45 -16.91 -15.68
N ALA A 72 4.60 -17.70 -14.61
CA ALA A 72 3.55 -17.88 -13.60
C ALA A 72 3.45 -16.66 -12.67
N LEU A 73 2.22 -16.29 -12.27
CA LEU A 73 2.00 -15.23 -11.29
C LEU A 73 2.61 -15.61 -9.93
N ARG A 74 3.48 -14.74 -9.40
CA ARG A 74 4.11 -14.90 -8.10
C ARG A 74 4.00 -13.62 -7.26
N LEU A 75 3.91 -13.81 -5.95
CA LEU A 75 3.85 -12.75 -4.95
C LEU A 75 5.09 -12.82 -4.06
N GLY A 76 5.83 -11.72 -3.99
CA GLY A 76 7.02 -11.56 -3.17
C GLY A 76 6.72 -10.73 -1.94
N LYS A 77 6.96 -11.26 -0.74
CA LYS A 77 6.97 -10.43 0.49
C LYS A 77 8.31 -9.70 0.53
N MET A 78 8.31 -8.37 0.56
CA MET A 78 9.53 -7.59 0.67
C MET A 78 10.07 -7.69 2.10
N VAL A 79 11.32 -8.14 2.24
CA VAL A 79 12.02 -8.28 3.53
C VAL A 79 13.39 -7.63 3.42
N GLN A 80 13.89 -7.08 4.53
CA GLN A 80 15.26 -6.58 4.58
C GLN A 80 16.23 -7.75 4.37
N ALA A 81 17.18 -7.56 3.46
CA ALA A 81 18.20 -8.56 3.18
C ALA A 81 19.21 -8.57 4.34
N THR A 82 19.65 -9.77 4.72
CA THR A 82 20.69 -9.94 5.75
C THR A 82 22.10 -9.87 5.17
N GLN A 83 22.23 -10.01 3.84
CA GLN A 83 23.52 -10.14 3.14
C GLN A 83 23.99 -8.83 2.50
N PHE A 84 23.09 -7.87 2.32
CA PHE A 84 23.39 -6.58 1.72
C PHE A 84 22.39 -5.56 2.25
N ASP A 85 22.76 -4.28 2.18
CA ASP A 85 21.86 -3.21 2.56
C ASP A 85 20.79 -3.00 1.47
N GLY A 86 19.57 -3.46 1.77
CA GLY A 86 18.43 -3.33 0.88
C GLY A 86 17.32 -4.33 1.18
N PHE A 87 16.33 -4.37 0.29
CA PHE A 87 15.18 -5.27 0.41
C PHE A 87 15.23 -6.34 -0.67
N MET A 88 14.83 -7.57 -0.33
CA MET A 88 14.67 -8.65 -1.28
C MET A 88 13.25 -9.25 -1.23
N PRO A 89 12.69 -9.64 -2.39
CA PRO A 89 11.40 -10.32 -2.45
C PRO A 89 11.52 -11.80 -2.07
N MET A 90 10.75 -12.22 -1.07
CA MET A 90 10.53 -13.62 -0.72
C MET A 90 9.39 -14.18 -1.57
N TRP A 91 9.73 -14.79 -2.71
CA TRP A 91 8.77 -15.27 -3.71
C TRP A 91 7.92 -16.45 -3.23
N ASN A 92 6.62 -16.40 -3.54
CA ASN A 92 5.64 -17.45 -3.31
C ASN A 92 4.75 -17.60 -4.55
N HIS A 93 4.18 -18.79 -4.77
CA HIS A 93 3.07 -18.92 -5.72
C HIS A 93 1.91 -18.02 -5.27
N ALA A 94 1.20 -17.41 -6.23
CA ALA A 94 0.02 -16.60 -5.91
C ALA A 94 -0.98 -17.37 -5.03
N LYS A 95 -1.31 -18.62 -5.42
CA LYS A 95 -2.21 -19.50 -4.66
C LYS A 95 -1.76 -19.74 -3.21
N CYS A 96 -0.46 -19.86 -2.95
CA CYS A 96 0.04 -20.09 -1.59
C CYS A 96 -0.19 -18.90 -0.64
N ILE A 97 -0.25 -17.69 -1.18
CA ILE A 97 -0.53 -16.47 -0.41
C ILE A 97 -2.04 -16.22 -0.35
N LEU A 98 -2.72 -16.28 -1.49
CA LEU A 98 -4.14 -15.99 -1.59
C LEU A 98 -5.04 -17.01 -0.86
N ASN A 99 -4.53 -18.23 -0.59
CA ASN A 99 -5.23 -19.22 0.23
C ASN A 99 -5.14 -18.94 1.75
N LYS A 100 -4.19 -18.13 2.20
CA LYS A 100 -4.05 -17.76 3.62
C LYS A 100 -4.83 -16.48 3.85
N LYS A 101 -5.52 -16.33 4.99
CA LYS A 101 -6.21 -15.07 5.31
C LYS A 101 -5.20 -13.99 5.72
N ASN A 102 -5.54 -12.72 5.47
CA ASN A 102 -4.86 -11.53 5.98
C ASN A 102 -3.37 -11.39 5.67
N GLN A 103 -2.91 -11.86 4.50
CA GLN A 103 -1.51 -11.65 4.07
C GLN A 103 -1.28 -10.26 3.46
N ILE A 104 -2.20 -9.83 2.60
CA ILE A 104 -2.19 -8.52 1.93
C ILE A 104 -3.36 -7.73 2.52
N LYS A 105 -3.08 -6.61 3.18
CA LYS A 105 -4.08 -5.81 3.89
C LYS A 105 -4.75 -4.82 2.95
N SER A 106 -3.96 -4.09 2.17
CA SER A 106 -4.43 -3.21 1.11
C SER A 106 -3.83 -3.59 -0.24
N VAL A 107 -4.57 -3.30 -1.31
CA VAL A 107 -4.07 -3.33 -2.70
C VAL A 107 -2.88 -2.37 -2.84
N ASP A 108 -2.90 -1.26 -2.12
CA ASP A 108 -1.84 -0.24 -2.14
C ASP A 108 -0.50 -0.77 -1.61
N ASP A 109 -0.53 -1.81 -0.78
CA ASP A 109 0.66 -2.47 -0.20
C ASP A 109 1.40 -3.35 -1.22
N VAL A 110 0.86 -3.50 -2.44
CA VAL A 110 1.42 -4.36 -3.48
C VAL A 110 1.97 -3.52 -4.62
N GLU A 111 3.26 -3.65 -4.84
CA GLU A 111 3.97 -3.11 -5.99
C GLU A 111 3.75 -3.96 -7.23
N GLY A 112 3.59 -3.33 -8.40
CA GLY A 112 3.56 -4.03 -9.70
C GLY A 112 2.20 -4.60 -10.11
N ILE A 113 1.12 -4.37 -9.34
CA ILE A 113 -0.24 -4.81 -9.73
C ILE A 113 -0.60 -4.28 -11.12
N ASP A 114 -0.40 -2.98 -11.38
CA ASP A 114 -0.84 -2.34 -12.62
C ASP A 114 -0.20 -2.92 -13.89
N ALA A 115 0.93 -3.63 -13.74
CA ALA A 115 1.63 -4.27 -14.85
C ALA A 115 1.11 -5.69 -15.15
N LEU A 116 0.23 -6.27 -14.32
CA LEU A 116 -0.33 -7.61 -14.50
C LEU A 116 -1.49 -7.62 -15.51
N ARG A 117 -1.91 -8.81 -15.96
CA ARG A 117 -3.18 -8.96 -16.70
C ARG A 117 -4.36 -8.61 -15.81
N TRP A 118 -5.41 -8.06 -16.40
CA TRP A 118 -6.57 -7.56 -15.66
C TRP A 118 -7.17 -8.59 -14.69
N ASP A 119 -7.35 -9.84 -15.14
CA ASP A 119 -7.89 -10.90 -14.28
C ASP A 119 -7.01 -11.17 -13.06
N ASP A 120 -5.69 -11.09 -13.19
CA ASP A 120 -4.76 -11.26 -12.07
C ASP A 120 -4.74 -10.05 -11.15
N GLN A 121 -4.95 -8.84 -11.69
CA GLN A 121 -5.16 -7.65 -10.86
C GLN A 121 -6.43 -7.79 -10.02
N GLU A 122 -7.55 -8.19 -10.64
CA GLU A 122 -8.83 -8.43 -9.95
C GLU A 122 -8.71 -9.53 -8.88
N LYS A 123 -7.96 -10.61 -9.14
CA LYS A 123 -7.69 -11.64 -8.12
C LYS A 123 -7.04 -11.04 -6.87
N ILE A 124 -6.07 -10.14 -7.03
CA ILE A 124 -5.39 -9.50 -5.91
C ILE A 124 -6.31 -8.46 -5.23
N ARG A 125 -7.04 -7.66 -6.00
CA ARG A 125 -8.02 -6.68 -5.48
C ARG A 125 -9.10 -7.34 -4.64
N ASN A 126 -9.72 -8.40 -5.16
CA ASN A 126 -10.77 -9.15 -4.46
C ASN A 126 -10.24 -9.83 -3.19
N TYR A 127 -9.02 -10.36 -3.23
CA TYR A 127 -8.40 -10.93 -2.03
C TYR A 127 -8.15 -9.87 -0.94
N ALA A 128 -7.62 -8.69 -1.31
CA ALA A 128 -7.40 -7.61 -0.35
C ALA A 128 -8.72 -7.04 0.20
N ALA A 129 -9.75 -6.90 -0.65
CA ALA A 129 -11.09 -6.48 -0.24
C ALA A 129 -11.73 -7.44 0.77
N ASN A 130 -11.58 -8.76 0.56
CA ASN A 130 -12.06 -9.77 1.49
C ASN A 130 -11.23 -9.81 2.79
N SER A 131 -9.98 -9.36 2.75
CA SER A 131 -9.16 -9.18 3.95
C SER A 131 -9.58 -7.94 4.74
N SER A 132 -10.01 -6.87 4.07
CA SER A 132 -10.41 -5.61 4.71
C SER A 132 -11.85 -5.64 5.26
N THR A 133 -12.73 -6.53 4.78
CA THR A 133 -14.05 -6.78 5.40
C THR A 133 -13.93 -7.33 6.83
N THR A 134 -12.73 -7.79 7.23
CA THR A 134 -12.42 -8.20 8.62
C THR A 134 -11.83 -7.04 9.45
N SER A 135 -11.62 -5.85 8.88
CA SER A 135 -10.91 -4.74 9.55
C SER A 135 -11.51 -3.34 9.31
N THR A 136 -12.63 -3.20 8.60
CA THR A 136 -13.30 -1.90 8.40
C THR A 136 -14.81 -2.06 8.28
N ALA A 137 -15.47 -2.34 9.41
CA ALA A 137 -16.91 -2.16 9.58
C ALA A 137 -17.16 -1.32 10.85
N THR A 138 -16.76 -0.05 10.79
CA THR A 138 -17.29 1.06 11.60
C THR A 138 -17.12 2.28 10.69
N ALA A 139 -18.18 2.90 10.17
CA ALA A 139 -19.09 3.69 10.97
C ALA A 139 -20.50 3.73 10.36
N THR A 140 -21.47 3.53 11.26
CA THR A 140 -22.87 3.99 11.27
C THR A 140 -23.85 2.82 11.48
N ALA A 141 -24.45 2.83 12.67
CA ALA A 141 -25.59 2.03 13.17
C ALA A 141 -25.32 0.74 13.99
N SER A 142 -25.61 0.88 15.29
CA SER A 142 -26.13 -0.11 16.27
C SER A 142 -25.20 -1.06 17.04
N SER A 143 -24.95 -0.61 18.27
CA SER A 143 -24.13 -1.06 19.40
C SER A 143 -24.43 -2.44 20.01
N THR A 144 -25.15 -3.33 19.34
CA THR A 144 -25.61 -4.61 19.96
C THR A 144 -24.97 -5.86 19.33
N ALA A 145 -24.33 -5.74 18.17
CA ALA A 145 -23.67 -6.88 17.49
C ALA A 145 -22.23 -7.15 17.98
N ALA A 146 -21.58 -6.18 18.63
CA ALA A 146 -20.16 -6.23 18.98
C ALA A 146 -19.77 -7.24 20.09
N ILE A 147 -20.75 -7.86 20.77
CA ILE A 147 -20.51 -8.85 21.84
C ILE A 147 -20.48 -10.29 21.27
N SER A 148 -21.20 -10.55 20.17
CA SER A 148 -21.43 -11.91 19.64
C SER A 148 -20.17 -12.54 19.04
N ASP A 149 -19.33 -11.76 18.37
CA ASP A 149 -18.15 -12.26 17.67
C ASP A 149 -16.92 -12.47 18.58
N LYS A 150 -17.01 -12.02 19.85
CA LYS A 150 -15.95 -12.17 20.86
C LYS A 150 -16.29 -13.20 21.93
N CYS A 151 -17.49 -13.75 21.91
CA CYS A 151 -17.94 -14.77 22.83
C CYS A 151 -18.26 -16.07 22.09
N ALA A 152 -18.16 -17.21 22.75
CA ALA A 152 -18.62 -18.48 22.20
C ALA A 152 -19.23 -19.34 23.32
N ILE A 153 -20.26 -20.11 23.00
CA ILE A 153 -20.97 -20.94 23.97
C ILE A 153 -20.82 -22.42 23.63
N GLU A 154 -20.50 -23.23 24.63
CA GLU A 154 -20.31 -24.67 24.45
C GLU A 154 -20.61 -25.44 25.75
N VAL A 155 -20.83 -26.75 25.61
CA VAL A 155 -20.84 -27.68 26.75
C VAL A 155 -19.40 -27.97 27.18
N ALA A 156 -19.10 -27.85 28.46
CA ALA A 156 -17.77 -28.07 29.02
C ALA A 156 -17.29 -29.51 28.78
N GLN A 157 -16.30 -29.67 27.91
CA GLN A 157 -15.72 -30.98 27.58
C GLN A 157 -14.90 -31.60 28.74
N SER A 158 -14.42 -30.78 29.68
CA SER A 158 -13.68 -31.23 30.87
C SER A 158 -13.86 -30.26 32.04
N ALA A 159 -13.67 -30.76 33.28
CA ALA A 159 -13.82 -29.97 34.51
C ALA A 159 -12.56 -29.14 34.89
N ARG A 160 -11.66 -28.90 33.93
CA ARG A 160 -10.39 -28.20 34.19
C ARG A 160 -10.53 -26.68 34.27
N ALA A 161 -11.54 -26.13 33.61
CA ALA A 161 -11.77 -24.69 33.56
C ALA A 161 -12.38 -24.16 34.87
N SER A 162 -11.98 -22.96 35.27
CA SER A 162 -12.63 -22.18 36.32
C SER A 162 -13.31 -20.95 35.73
N CYS A 163 -14.46 -20.59 36.29
CA CYS A 163 -15.16 -19.37 35.94
C CYS A 163 -14.33 -18.16 36.38
N ARG A 164 -14.04 -17.23 35.48
CA ARG A 164 -13.25 -16.03 35.84
C ARG A 164 -13.97 -15.03 36.75
N ARG A 165 -15.29 -15.15 36.89
CA ARG A 165 -16.09 -14.22 37.70
C ARG A 165 -16.22 -14.66 39.16
N CYS A 166 -16.57 -15.93 39.40
CA CYS A 166 -16.70 -16.50 40.75
C CYS A 166 -15.52 -17.37 41.17
N SER A 167 -14.55 -17.62 40.28
CA SER A 167 -13.37 -18.47 40.51
C SER A 167 -13.66 -19.95 40.77
N GLU A 168 -14.92 -20.39 40.72
CA GLU A 168 -15.32 -21.78 40.92
C GLU A 168 -15.05 -22.65 39.68
N LYS A 169 -14.93 -23.97 39.89
CA LYS A 169 -14.71 -24.94 38.80
C LYS A 169 -15.98 -25.17 37.99
N ILE A 170 -15.84 -25.18 36.67
CA ILE A 170 -16.94 -25.48 35.74
C ILE A 170 -16.95 -26.99 35.52
N ALA A 171 -18.01 -27.67 35.95
CA ALA A 171 -18.13 -29.13 35.83
C ALA A 171 -18.16 -29.59 34.36
N LYS A 172 -17.73 -30.82 34.10
CA LYS A 172 -17.86 -31.45 32.77
C LYS A 172 -19.35 -31.65 32.46
N GLY A 173 -19.77 -31.32 31.24
CA GLY A 173 -21.16 -31.46 30.81
C GLY A 173 -22.05 -30.25 31.09
N THR A 174 -21.54 -29.19 31.74
CA THR A 174 -22.30 -27.94 31.94
C THR A 174 -22.03 -26.91 30.85
N VAL A 175 -23.02 -26.11 30.48
CA VAL A 175 -22.85 -25.05 29.47
C VAL A 175 -22.02 -23.90 30.04
N ARG A 176 -21.05 -23.42 29.25
CA ARG A 176 -20.16 -22.32 29.60
C ARG A 176 -20.00 -21.33 28.44
N VAL A 177 -19.74 -20.08 28.79
CA VAL A 177 -19.47 -19.01 27.83
C VAL A 177 -18.01 -18.63 27.89
N SER A 178 -17.35 -18.57 26.75
CA SER A 178 -16.02 -17.95 26.62
C SER A 178 -16.19 -16.49 26.24
N SER A 179 -15.36 -15.61 26.79
CA SER A 179 -15.24 -14.20 26.38
C SER A 179 -13.78 -13.85 26.12
N LYS A 180 -13.53 -13.14 25.02
CA LYS A 180 -12.21 -12.63 24.63
C LYS A 180 -11.97 -11.17 25.05
N LEU A 181 -12.92 -10.54 25.75
CA LEU A 181 -12.82 -9.12 26.13
C LEU A 181 -11.69 -8.86 27.14
N ASP A 182 -11.43 -9.77 28.07
CA ASP A 182 -10.40 -9.63 29.13
C ASP A 182 -9.30 -10.70 29.06
N GLY A 183 -8.97 -11.15 27.86
CA GLY A 183 -8.11 -12.31 27.63
C GLY A 183 -8.89 -13.61 27.76
N GLN A 184 -8.79 -14.47 26.74
CA GLN A 184 -9.60 -15.68 26.56
C GLN A 184 -9.83 -16.46 27.87
N GLY A 185 -11.06 -16.45 28.37
CA GLY A 185 -11.45 -17.06 29.65
C GLY A 185 -12.87 -17.62 29.63
N TRP A 186 -13.17 -18.52 30.58
CA TRP A 186 -14.45 -19.22 30.70
C TRP A 186 -15.31 -18.64 31.83
N TYR A 187 -16.62 -18.65 31.64
CA TYR A 187 -17.62 -18.17 32.58
C TYR A 187 -18.82 -19.13 32.66
N HIS A 188 -19.47 -19.20 33.82
CA HIS A 188 -20.83 -19.73 33.89
C HIS A 188 -21.78 -18.82 33.10
N VAL A 189 -22.83 -19.39 32.51
CA VAL A 189 -23.81 -18.61 31.73
C VAL A 189 -24.45 -17.50 32.58
N SER A 190 -24.83 -17.81 33.82
CA SER A 190 -25.35 -16.82 34.78
C SER A 190 -24.35 -15.72 35.10
N CYS A 191 -23.11 -16.08 35.45
CA CYS A 191 -22.05 -15.10 35.75
C CYS A 191 -21.69 -14.20 34.56
N PHE A 192 -21.84 -14.71 33.32
CA PHE A 192 -21.62 -13.93 32.11
C PHE A 192 -22.76 -12.92 31.87
N LEU A 193 -24.01 -13.34 32.07
CA LEU A 193 -25.19 -12.47 31.94
C LEU A 193 -25.23 -11.36 33.00
N GLU A 194 -24.74 -11.62 34.21
CA GLU A 194 -24.59 -10.59 35.24
C GLU A 194 -23.58 -9.50 34.85
N MET A 195 -22.51 -9.85 34.14
CA MET A 195 -21.54 -8.87 33.63
C MET A 195 -22.01 -8.19 32.34
N SER A 196 -22.83 -8.87 31.54
CA SER A 196 -23.33 -8.36 30.26
C SER A 196 -24.84 -8.62 30.09
N PRO A 197 -25.70 -7.87 30.81
CA PRO A 197 -27.15 -8.12 30.81
C PRO A 197 -27.83 -7.89 29.45
N THR A 198 -27.19 -7.13 28.56
CA THR A 198 -27.69 -6.82 27.21
C THR A 198 -27.18 -7.79 26.14
N ALA A 199 -26.41 -8.82 26.52
CA ALA A 199 -25.86 -9.78 25.57
C ALA A 199 -26.93 -10.78 25.10
N SER A 200 -27.10 -10.89 23.78
CA SER A 200 -27.96 -11.92 23.17
C SER A 200 -27.17 -13.21 22.99
N VAL A 201 -27.17 -14.04 24.04
CA VAL A 201 -26.44 -15.33 24.10
C VAL A 201 -26.86 -16.29 22.97
N GLU A 202 -28.10 -16.16 22.47
CA GLU A 202 -28.63 -16.89 21.31
C GLU A 202 -27.84 -16.67 20.02
N LYS A 203 -27.11 -15.56 19.91
CA LYS A 203 -26.33 -15.21 18.72
C LYS A 203 -24.89 -15.73 18.80
N PHE A 204 -24.49 -16.34 19.92
CA PHE A 204 -23.11 -16.79 20.12
C PHE A 204 -22.79 -18.03 19.27
N PRO A 205 -21.60 -18.06 18.64
CA PRO A 205 -21.07 -19.26 18.00
C PRO A 205 -21.12 -20.46 18.96
N GLY A 206 -21.72 -21.55 18.50
CA GLY A 206 -21.92 -22.78 19.28
C GLY A 206 -23.32 -22.94 19.90
N TRP A 207 -24.17 -21.91 19.87
CA TRP A 207 -25.56 -22.00 20.33
C TRP A 207 -26.34 -23.11 19.63
N GLU A 208 -26.20 -23.19 18.30
CA GLU A 208 -26.86 -24.20 17.45
C GLU A 208 -26.35 -25.64 17.68
N THR A 209 -25.35 -25.84 18.52
CA THR A 209 -24.82 -27.17 18.87
C THR A 209 -25.27 -27.65 20.25
N LEU A 210 -25.96 -26.81 21.03
CA LEU A 210 -26.52 -27.17 22.35
C LEU A 210 -27.80 -27.99 22.19
N SER A 211 -28.10 -28.84 23.18
CA SER A 211 -29.36 -29.60 23.24
C SER A 211 -30.56 -28.66 23.40
N HIS A 212 -31.75 -29.12 23.00
CA HIS A 212 -32.98 -28.33 23.13
C HIS A 212 -33.29 -27.99 24.60
N ASP A 213 -33.01 -28.93 25.51
CA ASP A 213 -33.20 -28.75 26.96
C ASP A 213 -32.23 -27.70 27.53
N ASP A 214 -30.97 -27.72 27.11
CA ASP A 214 -29.95 -26.74 27.52
C ASP A 214 -30.28 -25.32 27.01
N ARG A 215 -30.73 -25.20 25.75
CA ARG A 215 -31.17 -23.91 25.18
C ARG A 215 -32.36 -23.35 25.95
N GLY A 216 -33.34 -24.20 26.27
CA GLY A 216 -34.50 -23.84 27.08
C GLY A 216 -34.10 -23.28 28.44
N ALA A 217 -33.23 -23.99 29.17
CA ALA A 217 -32.73 -23.55 30.47
C ALA A 217 -32.00 -22.20 30.42
N ILE A 218 -31.25 -21.92 29.35
CA ILE A 218 -30.52 -20.65 29.18
C ILE A 218 -31.47 -19.50 28.82
N ILE A 219 -32.45 -19.74 27.95
CA ILE A 219 -33.47 -18.74 27.60
C ILE A 219 -34.28 -18.35 28.85
N ASP A 220 -34.59 -19.32 29.73
CA ASP A 220 -35.30 -19.05 30.98
C ASP A 220 -34.46 -18.19 31.95
N VAL A 221 -33.13 -18.37 31.98
CA VAL A 221 -32.21 -17.53 32.75
C VAL A 221 -32.11 -16.11 32.17
N VAL A 222 -32.10 -15.96 30.84
CA VAL A 222 -32.10 -14.65 30.16
C VAL A 222 -33.42 -13.90 30.41
N LYS A 223 -34.55 -14.60 30.35
CA LYS A 223 -35.89 -14.02 30.64
C LYS A 223 -36.06 -13.63 32.10
N LYS A 224 -35.50 -14.40 33.04
CA LYS A 224 -35.46 -14.02 34.47
C LYS A 224 -34.56 -12.81 34.75
N GLY A 225 -33.50 -12.58 33.95
CA GLY A 225 -32.63 -11.41 34.07
C GLY A 225 -33.26 -10.09 33.59
N ALA A 226 -34.27 -10.14 32.71
CA ALA A 226 -34.98 -8.97 32.21
C ALA A 226 -36.16 -8.52 33.10
N ALA A 227 -36.55 -9.34 34.09
CA ALA A 227 -37.70 -9.09 34.96
C ALA A 227 -37.34 -9.37 36.43
N SER A 228 -36.52 -8.52 37.06
CA SER A 228 -36.53 -8.38 38.52
C SER A 228 -35.84 -7.09 39.00
N LYS A 229 -36.67 -6.10 39.37
CA LYS A 229 -36.41 -5.18 40.48
C LYS A 229 -37.50 -5.48 41.51
N GLN A 230 -37.09 -5.61 42.79
CA GLN A 230 -37.88 -5.94 43.99
C GLN A 230 -38.32 -7.42 44.09
N GLU A 231 -38.18 -8.12 45.21
CA GLU A 231 -37.80 -7.71 46.57
C GLU A 231 -37.39 -8.91 47.43
N THR A 232 -36.86 -8.55 48.59
CA THR A 232 -36.42 -9.35 49.72
C THR A 232 -37.41 -10.40 50.26
N THR A 233 -36.78 -11.45 50.82
CA THR A 233 -37.17 -12.22 52.02
C THR A 233 -38.35 -13.22 52.01
N SER A 234 -37.94 -14.49 52.18
CA SER A 234 -38.40 -15.47 53.18
C SER A 234 -39.71 -16.27 53.03
N LYS A 235 -39.50 -17.60 53.09
CA LYS A 235 -40.26 -18.68 53.76
C LYS A 235 -41.74 -18.96 53.40
N GLY A 236 -41.98 -20.22 53.01
CA GLY A 236 -43.01 -21.05 53.65
C GLY A 236 -44.08 -21.72 52.76
N SER A 237 -43.94 -23.03 52.55
CA SER A 237 -44.99 -24.08 52.59
C SER A 237 -46.36 -23.93 51.86
N LYS A 238 -46.58 -24.88 50.94
CA LYS A 238 -47.67 -25.90 50.95
C LYS A 238 -48.98 -25.65 50.14
N ARG A 239 -49.19 -26.58 49.18
CA ARG A 239 -50.44 -27.24 48.68
C ARG A 239 -51.36 -26.56 47.63
N LYS A 240 -51.48 -27.30 46.49
CA LYS A 240 -52.69 -27.97 45.93
C LYS A 240 -53.64 -27.19 44.97
N ILE A 241 -53.66 -27.66 43.71
CA ILE A 241 -54.77 -27.95 42.75
C ILE A 241 -55.82 -26.87 42.45
N GLY A 242 -56.10 -26.65 41.17
CA GLY A 242 -57.35 -26.07 40.66
C GLY A 242 -57.33 -25.82 39.15
N ASP A 243 -58.34 -26.34 38.45
CA ASP A 243 -58.55 -26.49 37.01
C ASP A 243 -59.41 -25.34 36.41
N ILE A 244 -59.61 -25.34 35.08
CA ILE A 244 -60.70 -24.71 34.29
C ILE A 244 -60.49 -23.22 33.94
N ASP A 245 -60.82 -22.66 32.77
CA ASP A 245 -61.06 -23.01 31.35
C ASP A 245 -61.49 -21.66 30.69
N MET A 246 -61.61 -21.64 29.36
CA MET A 246 -62.68 -20.95 28.62
C MET A 246 -62.40 -19.58 27.94
N ARG A 247 -62.08 -19.69 26.63
CA ARG A 247 -62.71 -19.04 25.44
C ARG A 247 -62.49 -17.53 25.18
N ASN A 248 -62.50 -17.03 23.94
CA ASN A 248 -62.55 -17.56 22.56
C ASN A 248 -62.51 -16.37 21.58
N SER A 249 -62.15 -16.67 20.33
CA SER A 249 -62.52 -15.99 19.06
C SER A 249 -61.84 -14.65 18.76
N LYS A 250 -61.50 -14.29 17.51
CA LYS A 250 -61.67 -14.91 16.18
C LYS A 250 -60.84 -14.05 15.20
N ALA A 251 -60.22 -14.69 14.20
CA ALA A 251 -59.72 -14.07 12.97
C ALA A 251 -60.89 -13.65 12.03
N PRO A 252 -60.73 -12.90 10.91
CA PRO A 252 -59.94 -13.26 9.71
C PRO A 252 -59.12 -12.07 9.13
N ASN A 253 -58.08 -12.15 8.28
CA ASN A 253 -57.69 -12.86 7.04
C ASN A 253 -58.17 -12.27 5.69
N LEU A 254 -57.22 -12.29 4.71
CA LEU A 254 -57.29 -12.10 3.24
C LEU A 254 -57.18 -10.65 2.68
N ASP A 255 -56.61 -10.34 1.51
CA ASP A 255 -55.53 -10.85 0.60
C ASP A 255 -55.50 -9.97 -0.69
N GLY A 256 -54.41 -10.02 -1.48
CA GLY A 256 -54.34 -9.64 -2.93
C GLY A 256 -53.97 -8.17 -3.30
N SER A 257 -52.84 -7.85 -3.99
CA SER A 257 -52.48 -7.91 -5.45
C SER A 257 -53.38 -7.03 -6.37
N THR A 258 -52.98 -6.23 -7.39
CA THR A 258 -51.83 -6.24 -8.35
C THR A 258 -51.77 -4.93 -9.21
N SER A 259 -50.63 -4.69 -9.88
CA SER A 259 -50.35 -4.12 -11.24
C SER A 259 -50.73 -2.69 -11.76
N GLU A 260 -49.70 -2.02 -12.29
CA GLU A 260 -49.51 -1.30 -13.59
C GLU A 260 -50.26 0.00 -14.02
N GLY A 261 -49.49 0.91 -14.69
CA GLY A 261 -49.99 1.96 -15.60
C GLY A 261 -49.08 3.20 -15.78
N ALA A 262 -48.65 3.48 -17.01
CA ALA A 262 -47.69 4.54 -17.43
C ALA A 262 -48.34 5.87 -17.88
N ALA A 263 -47.61 7.03 -17.83
CA ALA A 263 -47.46 8.03 -18.93
C ALA A 263 -46.80 9.38 -18.54
N ARG A 264 -45.77 9.75 -19.33
CA ARG A 264 -45.30 11.05 -19.92
C ARG A 264 -45.31 12.42 -19.16
N SER A 265 -44.07 12.92 -19.01
CA SER A 265 -43.48 14.25 -19.32
C SER A 265 -44.13 15.59 -18.91
N LYS A 266 -43.38 16.38 -18.12
CA LYS A 266 -43.11 17.82 -18.37
C LYS A 266 -41.83 18.23 -17.62
N GLY A 267 -40.97 19.00 -18.31
CA GLY A 267 -39.60 19.25 -17.91
C GLY A 267 -39.42 20.15 -16.69
N LYS A 268 -38.31 19.94 -15.99
CA LYS A 268 -37.66 20.98 -15.19
C LYS A 268 -36.15 20.72 -15.16
N LEU A 269 -35.44 21.75 -15.59
CA LEU A 269 -34.00 21.93 -15.52
C LEU A 269 -33.59 22.02 -14.04
N VAL A 270 -32.97 20.99 -13.45
CA VAL A 270 -32.03 21.10 -12.31
C VAL A 270 -31.20 19.79 -12.23
N VAL A 271 -29.88 19.95 -12.35
CA VAL A 271 -28.75 19.14 -11.83
C VAL A 271 -29.04 17.72 -11.31
N PRO A 272 -28.35 16.70 -11.85
CA PRO A 272 -28.03 15.49 -11.08
C PRO A 272 -26.54 15.41 -10.74
N CYS A 273 -26.23 15.55 -9.45
CA CYS A 273 -25.05 14.92 -8.87
C CYS A 273 -25.39 13.44 -8.68
N GLU A 274 -24.70 12.55 -9.41
CA GLU A 274 -24.75 11.10 -9.22
C GLU A 274 -23.30 10.60 -8.94
N PRO A 275 -22.96 10.15 -7.71
CA PRO A 275 -21.58 9.78 -7.38
C PRO A 275 -21.11 8.42 -7.93
N ASN A 276 -21.98 7.60 -8.54
CA ASN A 276 -21.67 6.19 -8.83
C ASN A 276 -21.39 5.83 -10.30
N SER A 277 -21.54 6.77 -11.24
CA SER A 277 -21.26 6.52 -12.68
C SER A 277 -19.75 6.60 -13.03
N SER A 278 -19.03 7.54 -12.41
CA SER A 278 -17.63 7.85 -12.74
C SER A 278 -16.65 6.70 -12.42
N SER A 279 -16.87 5.99 -11.31
CA SER A 279 -15.97 4.92 -10.87
C SER A 279 -16.08 3.66 -11.74
N ALA A 280 -17.30 3.27 -12.13
CA ALA A 280 -17.53 2.10 -12.97
C ALA A 280 -17.02 2.33 -14.41
N ASP A 281 -17.24 3.52 -14.96
CA ASP A 281 -16.71 3.91 -16.28
C ASP A 281 -15.18 3.94 -16.30
N LEU A 282 -14.54 4.49 -15.25
CA LEU A 282 -13.08 4.47 -15.11
C LEU A 282 -12.52 3.04 -15.01
N HIS A 283 -13.17 2.16 -14.23
CA HIS A 283 -12.76 0.77 -14.07
C HIS A 283 -12.85 0.00 -15.40
N GLN A 284 -13.92 0.21 -16.16
CA GLN A 284 -14.10 -0.36 -17.49
C GLN A 284 -13.02 0.14 -18.48
N LYS A 285 -12.72 1.44 -18.48
CA LYS A 285 -11.64 2.00 -19.31
C LYS A 285 -10.26 1.44 -18.97
N LEU A 286 -9.97 1.27 -17.68
CA LEU A 286 -8.72 0.65 -17.22
C LEU A 286 -8.61 -0.81 -17.66
N LYS A 287 -9.72 -1.56 -17.63
CA LYS A 287 -9.82 -2.93 -18.14
C LYS A 287 -9.51 -2.99 -19.63
N GLU A 288 -10.25 -2.23 -20.43
CA GLU A 288 -10.09 -2.21 -21.90
C GLU A 288 -8.67 -1.83 -22.32
N GLN A 289 -8.07 -0.85 -21.62
CA GLN A 289 -6.69 -0.46 -21.83
C GLN A 289 -5.73 -1.62 -21.50
N SER A 290 -5.91 -2.28 -20.35
CA SER A 290 -5.06 -3.41 -19.93
C SER A 290 -5.14 -4.57 -20.93
N ASP A 291 -6.35 -4.94 -21.35
CA ASP A 291 -6.59 -6.01 -22.32
C ASP A 291 -5.97 -5.68 -23.68
N THR A 292 -6.09 -4.43 -24.13
CA THR A 292 -5.49 -3.96 -25.38
C THR A 292 -3.95 -4.01 -25.33
N LEU A 293 -3.35 -3.54 -24.24
CA LEU A 293 -1.90 -3.59 -24.04
C LEU A 293 -1.38 -5.02 -24.01
N TRP A 294 -2.05 -5.91 -23.27
CA TRP A 294 -1.65 -7.31 -23.17
C TRP A 294 -1.81 -8.06 -24.48
N LYS A 295 -2.91 -7.82 -25.22
CA LYS A 295 -3.08 -8.36 -26.56
C LYS A 295 -1.94 -7.93 -27.47
N LEU A 296 -1.57 -6.65 -27.46
CA LEU A 296 -0.46 -6.16 -28.27
C LEU A 296 0.89 -6.77 -27.86
N LYS A 297 1.17 -6.87 -26.55
CA LYS A 297 2.38 -7.53 -26.02
C LYS A 297 2.47 -8.98 -26.46
N ASP A 298 1.36 -9.71 -26.40
CA ASP A 298 1.32 -11.13 -26.76
C ASP A 298 1.50 -11.32 -28.28
N GLU A 299 0.95 -10.44 -29.12
CA GLU A 299 1.18 -10.48 -30.57
C GLU A 299 2.61 -10.09 -30.96
N LEU A 300 3.19 -9.07 -30.31
CA LEU A 300 4.60 -8.70 -30.49
C LEU A 300 5.52 -9.87 -30.11
N LYS A 301 5.25 -10.53 -28.98
CA LYS A 301 6.03 -11.69 -28.52
C LYS A 301 5.97 -12.88 -29.50
N LYS A 302 4.88 -13.04 -30.24
CA LYS A 302 4.71 -14.11 -31.24
C LYS A 302 5.39 -13.81 -32.57
N HIS A 303 5.29 -12.56 -33.03
CA HIS A 303 5.61 -12.19 -34.41
C HIS A 303 6.89 -11.37 -34.57
N VAL A 304 7.42 -10.79 -33.49
CA VAL A 304 8.54 -9.84 -33.54
C VAL A 304 9.70 -10.36 -32.71
N SER A 305 10.87 -10.42 -33.31
CA SER A 305 12.11 -10.83 -32.66
C SER A 305 12.62 -9.76 -31.70
N THR A 306 13.45 -10.16 -30.74
CA THR A 306 14.06 -9.22 -29.79
C THR A 306 14.91 -8.16 -30.48
N ALA A 307 15.55 -8.47 -31.62
CA ALA A 307 16.33 -7.50 -32.39
C ALA A 307 15.43 -6.42 -32.99
N GLU A 308 14.36 -6.82 -33.69
CA GLU A 308 13.40 -5.89 -34.27
C GLU A 308 12.72 -5.00 -33.21
N LEU A 309 12.48 -5.51 -32.00
CA LEU A 309 11.99 -4.69 -30.88
C LEU A 309 12.99 -3.59 -30.49
N ARG A 310 14.30 -3.88 -30.51
CA ARG A 310 15.35 -2.88 -30.21
C ARG A 310 15.42 -1.83 -31.31
N ASP A 311 15.46 -2.25 -32.56
CA ASP A 311 15.51 -1.35 -33.72
C ASP A 311 14.29 -0.41 -33.74
N MET A 312 13.11 -0.95 -33.42
CA MET A 312 11.88 -0.17 -33.33
C MET A 312 11.93 0.87 -32.19
N LEU A 313 12.53 0.55 -31.05
CA LEU A 313 12.71 1.52 -29.95
C LEU A 313 13.69 2.63 -30.33
N GLU A 314 14.80 2.27 -30.98
CA GLU A 314 15.86 3.20 -31.38
C GLU A 314 15.36 4.26 -32.38
N VAL A 315 14.60 3.84 -33.42
CA VAL A 315 14.02 4.79 -34.40
C VAL A 315 12.99 5.74 -33.77
N ASN A 316 12.44 5.38 -32.62
CA ASN A 316 11.52 6.22 -31.84
C ASN A 316 12.21 6.94 -30.65
N GLU A 317 13.55 6.97 -30.62
CA GLU A 317 14.35 7.64 -29.58
C GLU A 317 14.00 7.15 -28.17
N GLN A 318 13.67 5.85 -28.04
CA GLN A 318 13.39 5.18 -26.77
C GLN A 318 14.55 4.26 -26.38
N ASP A 319 14.74 4.01 -25.09
CA ASP A 319 15.79 3.10 -24.61
C ASP A 319 15.60 1.67 -25.16
N PRO A 320 16.54 1.13 -25.95
CA PRO A 320 16.47 -0.22 -26.50
C PRO A 320 17.09 -1.28 -25.57
N SER A 321 17.49 -0.93 -24.35
CA SER A 321 18.23 -1.80 -23.43
C SER A 321 17.33 -2.72 -22.60
N GLY A 322 17.90 -3.83 -22.14
CA GLY A 322 17.23 -4.74 -21.19
C GLY A 322 16.68 -6.04 -21.81
N PRO A 323 15.99 -6.85 -21.00
CA PRO A 323 15.43 -8.13 -21.44
C PRO A 323 14.19 -7.94 -22.32
N GLU A 324 13.86 -8.97 -23.11
CA GLU A 324 12.72 -9.00 -24.03
C GLU A 324 11.40 -8.47 -23.42
N ARG A 325 11.11 -8.82 -22.17
CA ARG A 325 9.90 -8.35 -21.45
C ARG A 325 9.81 -6.83 -21.38
N ASP A 326 10.91 -6.17 -21.04
CA ASP A 326 10.94 -4.74 -20.83
C ASP A 326 10.85 -4.01 -22.19
N LEU A 327 11.43 -4.60 -23.23
CA LEU A 327 11.28 -4.12 -24.60
C LEU A 327 9.83 -4.21 -25.07
N LEU A 328 9.16 -5.35 -24.84
CA LEU A 328 7.73 -5.54 -25.17
C LEU A 328 6.85 -4.50 -24.48
N GLU A 329 7.14 -4.17 -23.22
CA GLU A 329 6.40 -3.15 -22.46
C GLU A 329 6.55 -1.75 -23.06
N ARG A 330 7.79 -1.34 -23.37
CA ARG A 330 8.04 -0.03 -23.99
C ARG A 330 7.48 0.06 -25.41
N CYS A 331 7.63 -1.00 -26.19
CA CYS A 331 7.08 -1.07 -27.55
C CYS A 331 5.55 -0.97 -27.52
N ALA A 332 4.88 -1.78 -26.68
CA ALA A 332 3.43 -1.75 -26.60
C ALA A 332 2.89 -0.38 -26.11
N ASP A 333 3.55 0.24 -25.13
CA ASP A 333 3.19 1.59 -24.67
C ASP A 333 3.37 2.64 -25.78
N GLY A 334 4.52 2.65 -26.45
CA GLY A 334 4.82 3.59 -27.52
C GLY A 334 3.94 3.42 -28.76
N MET A 335 3.64 2.17 -29.13
CA MET A 335 2.74 1.83 -30.21
C MET A 335 1.31 2.33 -29.94
N LEU A 336 0.80 2.13 -28.73
CA LEU A 336 -0.57 2.50 -28.37
C LEU A 336 -0.74 4.00 -28.09
N PHE A 337 0.18 4.59 -27.32
CA PHE A 337 0.03 5.97 -26.82
C PHE A 337 0.98 6.98 -27.47
N GLY A 338 2.05 6.54 -28.13
CA GLY A 338 3.05 7.39 -28.78
C GLY A 338 4.40 7.36 -28.07
N ALA A 339 5.49 7.68 -28.76
CA ALA A 339 6.82 7.70 -28.15
C ALA A 339 6.87 8.74 -27.02
N LEU A 340 7.49 8.38 -25.89
CA LEU A 340 7.66 9.29 -24.76
C LEU A 340 8.74 10.32 -25.10
N GLY A 341 8.50 11.57 -24.71
CA GLY A 341 9.53 12.60 -24.71
C GLY A 341 10.60 12.31 -23.65
N THR A 342 11.73 12.99 -23.79
CA THR A 342 12.84 12.89 -22.84
C THR A 342 12.49 13.55 -21.51
N CYS A 343 13.17 13.12 -20.45
CA CYS A 343 13.07 13.72 -19.13
C CYS A 343 13.51 15.19 -19.18
N PRO A 344 12.72 16.15 -18.66
CA PRO A 344 13.08 17.57 -18.71
C PRO A 344 14.25 17.95 -17.78
N VAL A 345 14.69 17.03 -16.91
CA VAL A 345 15.76 17.27 -15.93
C VAL A 345 17.11 16.73 -16.40
N CYS A 346 17.13 15.53 -16.98
CA CYS A 346 18.39 14.84 -17.34
C CYS A 346 18.41 14.30 -18.78
N ASN A 347 17.39 14.60 -19.59
CA ASN A 347 17.24 14.15 -20.97
C ASN A 347 17.21 12.61 -21.18
N SER A 348 17.09 11.82 -20.11
CA SER A 348 16.94 10.36 -20.21
C SER A 348 15.51 9.93 -20.56
N CYS A 349 15.32 8.63 -20.78
CA CYS A 349 14.01 8.04 -21.07
C CYS A 349 13.11 7.95 -19.82
N LEU A 350 11.80 8.09 -20.06
CA LEU A 350 10.75 7.83 -19.07
C LEU A 350 10.15 6.44 -19.29
N TYR A 351 9.61 5.85 -18.23
CA TYR A 351 8.86 4.59 -18.34
C TYR A 351 7.72 4.55 -17.33
N TYR A 352 6.66 3.82 -17.68
CA TYR A 352 5.51 3.65 -16.80
C TYR A 352 5.83 2.69 -15.65
N TYR A 353 5.51 3.11 -14.43
CA TYR A 353 5.63 2.30 -13.23
C TYR A 353 4.60 2.74 -12.19
N GLY A 354 3.85 1.80 -11.59
CA GLY A 354 3.00 2.07 -10.42
C GLY A 354 2.09 3.29 -10.53
N GLY A 355 1.39 3.44 -11.67
CA GLY A 355 0.42 4.52 -11.89
C GLY A 355 0.99 5.87 -12.31
N HIS A 356 2.30 5.98 -12.57
CA HIS A 356 2.95 7.20 -13.06
C HIS A 356 4.10 6.86 -14.01
N TYR A 357 4.76 7.87 -14.58
CA TYR A 357 5.98 7.73 -15.36
C TYR A 357 7.16 8.21 -14.54
N GLN A 358 8.23 7.43 -14.51
CA GLN A 358 9.44 7.74 -13.77
C GLN A 358 10.66 7.76 -14.69
N CYS A 359 11.62 8.62 -14.38
CA CYS A 359 12.88 8.69 -15.09
C CYS A 359 13.81 7.53 -14.71
N ASN A 360 14.55 6.97 -15.68
CA ASN A 360 15.62 6.00 -15.43
C ASN A 360 17.03 6.61 -15.45
N GLY A 361 17.13 7.91 -15.69
CA GLY A 361 18.37 8.63 -15.88
C GLY A 361 19.07 9.01 -14.59
N HIS A 362 20.18 9.74 -14.76
CA HIS A 362 20.98 10.29 -13.69
C HIS A 362 21.14 11.79 -13.92
N VAL A 363 21.01 12.58 -12.86
CA VAL A 363 21.26 14.04 -12.92
C VAL A 363 22.76 14.34 -12.83
N SER A 364 23.52 13.42 -12.24
CA SER A 364 24.97 13.42 -12.16
C SER A 364 25.46 11.97 -12.06
N GLU A 365 26.77 11.74 -12.14
CA GLU A 365 27.36 10.39 -11.98
C GLU A 365 27.03 9.71 -10.63
N TRP A 366 26.65 10.49 -9.63
CA TRP A 366 26.41 10.03 -8.26
C TRP A 366 24.92 10.00 -7.87
N SER A 367 24.05 10.65 -8.66
CA SER A 367 22.67 10.89 -8.27
C SER A 367 21.68 10.47 -9.36
N LYS A 368 20.76 9.58 -9.00
CA LYS A 368 19.64 9.19 -9.86
C LYS A 368 18.65 10.34 -10.03
N CYS A 369 18.06 10.43 -11.20
CA CYS A 369 16.98 11.36 -11.45
C CYS A 369 15.70 10.87 -10.75
N THR A 370 15.10 11.74 -9.94
CA THR A 370 13.85 11.47 -9.20
C THR A 370 12.61 12.03 -9.89
N TYR A 371 12.74 12.49 -11.15
CA TYR A 371 11.64 13.05 -11.91
C TYR A 371 10.54 12.00 -12.15
N MET A 372 9.30 12.36 -11.79
CA MET A 372 8.10 11.56 -11.96
C MET A 372 6.96 12.45 -12.47
N THR A 373 6.07 11.90 -13.30
CA THR A 373 4.90 12.62 -13.82
C THR A 373 3.74 11.67 -14.14
N THR A 374 2.50 12.12 -13.99
CA THR A 374 1.30 11.44 -14.50
C THR A 374 0.96 11.84 -15.94
N GLU A 375 1.52 12.95 -16.40
CA GLU A 375 1.24 13.55 -17.71
C GLU A 375 2.57 13.70 -18.48
N PRO A 376 3.10 12.60 -19.04
CA PRO A 376 4.33 12.68 -19.80
C PRO A 376 4.07 13.36 -21.15
N VAL A 377 5.04 14.15 -21.60
CA VAL A 377 5.05 14.66 -22.96
C VAL A 377 5.23 13.47 -23.91
N ARG A 378 4.37 13.36 -24.92
CA ARG A 378 4.45 12.33 -25.97
C ARG A 378 4.59 12.96 -27.34
N MET A 379 5.36 12.31 -28.21
CA MET A 379 5.51 12.69 -29.60
C MET A 379 4.19 12.45 -30.35
N LYS A 380 3.61 13.51 -30.91
CA LYS A 380 2.35 13.46 -31.69
C LYS A 380 2.50 12.81 -33.07
N LYS A 381 3.69 12.29 -33.40
CA LYS A 381 3.98 11.62 -34.67
C LYS A 381 3.52 10.17 -34.62
N LYS A 382 3.37 9.55 -35.79
CA LYS A 382 3.13 8.11 -35.85
C LYS A 382 4.32 7.35 -35.25
N TRP A 383 4.05 6.21 -34.62
CA TRP A 383 5.12 5.33 -34.14
C TRP A 383 5.85 4.80 -35.35
N LYS A 384 7.16 5.06 -35.41
CA LYS A 384 7.98 4.70 -36.56
C LYS A 384 8.37 3.22 -36.49
N ILE A 385 8.54 2.62 -37.65
CA ILE A 385 9.13 1.28 -37.79
C ILE A 385 10.28 1.45 -38.78
N PRO A 386 11.47 0.88 -38.54
CA PRO A 386 12.59 0.94 -39.48
C PRO A 386 12.17 0.52 -40.90
N ASP A 387 12.65 1.26 -41.91
CA ASP A 387 12.30 1.03 -43.32
C ASP A 387 12.78 -0.33 -43.85
N GLU A 388 13.83 -0.89 -43.23
CA GLU A 388 14.44 -2.17 -43.61
C GLU A 388 13.77 -3.40 -42.96
N ILE A 389 12.74 -3.22 -42.12
CA ILE A 389 12.06 -4.35 -41.47
C ILE A 389 11.24 -5.15 -42.49
N LYS A 390 11.59 -6.44 -42.62
CA LYS A 390 10.90 -7.43 -43.47
C LYS A 390 9.69 -8.08 -42.80
N ASN A 391 9.25 -7.56 -41.66
CA ASN A 391 8.22 -8.19 -40.84
C ASN A 391 6.82 -7.76 -41.26
N ASP A 392 6.10 -8.68 -41.89
CA ASP A 392 4.73 -8.46 -42.36
C ASP A 392 3.77 -7.96 -41.27
N TYR A 393 3.92 -8.44 -40.03
CA TYR A 393 3.06 -8.04 -38.92
C TYR A 393 3.26 -6.54 -38.61
N LEU A 394 4.50 -6.10 -38.49
CA LEU A 394 4.84 -4.70 -38.21
C LEU A 394 4.42 -3.79 -39.36
N THR A 395 4.65 -4.19 -40.62
CA THR A 395 4.23 -3.40 -41.78
C THR A 395 2.71 -3.26 -41.86
N LYS A 396 1.95 -4.33 -41.60
CA LYS A 396 0.48 -4.28 -41.54
C LYS A 396 -0.01 -3.41 -40.39
N TRP A 397 0.59 -3.57 -39.21
CA TRP A 397 0.25 -2.76 -38.04
C TRP A 397 0.50 -1.27 -38.31
N PHE A 398 1.65 -0.91 -38.87
CA PHE A 398 2.01 0.48 -39.19
C PHE A 398 1.01 1.14 -40.12
N LYS A 399 0.56 0.42 -41.16
CA LYS A 399 -0.48 0.89 -42.08
C LYS A 399 -1.83 1.10 -41.38
N SER A 400 -2.16 0.25 -40.40
CA SER A 400 -3.40 0.35 -39.62
C SER A 400 -3.38 1.42 -38.52
N GLN A 401 -2.24 2.08 -38.30
CA GLN A 401 -2.06 2.97 -37.17
C GLN A 401 -2.91 4.24 -37.30
N LYS A 402 -3.69 4.52 -36.25
CA LYS A 402 -4.44 5.77 -36.12
C LYS A 402 -3.48 6.96 -35.95
N VAL A 403 -3.86 8.10 -36.53
CA VAL A 403 -3.12 9.37 -36.38
C VAL A 403 -3.32 9.94 -34.98
N LYS A 404 -4.56 9.95 -34.48
CA LYS A 404 -4.87 10.31 -33.10
C LYS A 404 -4.73 9.09 -32.21
N LYS A 405 -3.76 9.12 -31.30
CA LYS A 405 -3.57 8.08 -30.29
C LYS A 405 -4.43 8.38 -29.07
N PRO A 406 -4.98 7.35 -28.40
CA PRO A 406 -5.65 7.55 -27.11
C PRO A 406 -4.64 8.03 -26.06
N GLU A 407 -5.14 8.71 -25.04
CA GLU A 407 -4.37 9.00 -23.84
C GLU A 407 -4.38 7.81 -22.88
N ARG A 408 -3.31 7.65 -22.10
CA ARG A 408 -3.23 6.57 -21.13
C ARG A 408 -4.06 6.91 -19.90
N VAL A 409 -5.03 6.06 -19.61
CA VAL A 409 -5.80 6.10 -18.36
C VAL A 409 -4.93 5.55 -17.24
N LEU A 410 -4.80 6.32 -16.16
CA LEU A 410 -4.03 5.96 -14.97
C LEU A 410 -4.98 5.55 -13.84
N PRO A 411 -4.57 4.61 -12.96
CA PRO A 411 -5.32 4.34 -11.74
C PRO A 411 -5.34 5.59 -10.86
N PRO A 412 -6.41 5.81 -10.07
CA PRO A 412 -6.46 6.91 -9.13
C PRO A 412 -5.32 6.79 -8.13
N MET A 413 -4.59 7.89 -7.90
CA MET A 413 -3.52 7.91 -6.90
C MET A 413 -4.12 7.73 -5.51
N SER A 414 -3.62 6.74 -4.77
CA SER A 414 -3.93 6.58 -3.35
C SER A 414 -3.40 7.81 -2.62
N PRO A 415 -4.16 8.44 -1.69
CA PRO A 415 -3.71 9.61 -0.97
C PRO A 415 -2.47 9.24 -0.14
N GLN A 416 -1.30 9.59 -0.65
CA GLN A 416 -0.08 9.56 0.15
C GLN A 416 -0.23 10.64 1.22
N LYS A 417 0.17 10.33 2.47
CA LYS A 417 0.47 11.38 3.45
C LYS A 417 1.48 12.30 2.78
N SER A 418 1.03 13.51 2.47
CA SER A 418 1.80 14.53 1.77
C SER A 418 3.11 14.79 2.50
N VAL A 419 4.22 14.33 1.92
CA VAL A 419 5.42 15.16 1.88
C VAL A 419 5.15 16.14 0.74
N GLY A 420 4.95 17.41 1.07
CA GLY A 420 4.44 18.43 0.17
C GLY A 420 5.27 18.51 -1.12
N GLN A 421 4.62 18.28 -2.25
CA GLN A 421 5.05 18.79 -3.54
C GLN A 421 4.27 20.08 -3.79
N SER A 422 4.95 21.21 -3.74
CA SER A 422 4.44 22.50 -4.18
C SER A 422 4.44 22.55 -5.72
N PRO A 423 3.42 23.11 -6.39
CA PRO A 423 3.52 23.47 -7.79
C PRO A 423 4.43 24.69 -7.94
N GLN A 424 5.15 24.73 -9.07
CA GLN A 424 6.03 25.79 -9.53
C GLN A 424 5.83 27.15 -8.85
N GLN A 425 6.81 27.60 -8.07
CA GLN A 425 6.95 29.00 -7.73
C GLN A 425 8.31 29.51 -8.20
N SER A 426 8.24 30.48 -9.09
CA SER A 426 9.26 31.45 -9.45
C SER A 426 10.03 31.94 -8.24
N LEU A 427 11.35 32.08 -8.41
CA LEU A 427 12.27 32.75 -7.48
C LEU A 427 11.71 34.12 -7.03
N VAL A 428 11.13 34.16 -5.83
CA VAL A 428 10.90 35.38 -5.05
C VAL A 428 11.21 35.01 -3.61
N GLY A 429 12.18 35.70 -3.02
CA GLY A 429 12.81 35.34 -1.75
C GLY A 429 11.82 35.23 -0.59
N GLU A 430 11.90 34.11 0.14
CA GLU A 430 11.31 34.00 1.47
C GLU A 430 12.06 34.91 2.42
N ALA A 431 11.33 35.84 3.04
CA ALA A 431 11.85 36.70 4.08
C ALA A 431 12.10 35.88 5.36
N LEU A 432 13.34 35.94 5.86
CA LEU A 432 13.88 35.37 7.10
C LEU A 432 13.34 36.06 8.36
N ASP A 433 12.11 36.57 8.33
CA ASP A 433 11.50 37.41 9.38
C ASP A 433 11.42 36.71 10.75
N ASN A 434 11.48 35.37 10.76
CA ASN A 434 11.43 34.56 11.98
C ASN A 434 12.81 34.02 12.42
N LEU A 435 13.89 34.35 11.72
CA LEU A 435 15.22 33.80 12.00
C LEU A 435 15.98 34.73 12.95
N ARG A 436 16.21 34.28 14.18
CA ARG A 436 17.14 34.94 15.11
C ARG A 436 18.55 34.37 14.94
N VAL A 437 19.49 35.22 14.56
CA VAL A 437 20.88 34.87 14.27
C VAL A 437 21.83 35.58 15.25
N CYS A 438 22.84 34.87 15.74
CA CYS A 438 23.95 35.48 16.48
C CYS A 438 25.26 35.23 15.74
N ILE A 439 26.04 36.27 15.50
CA ILE A 439 27.34 36.18 14.84
C ILE A 439 28.44 36.37 15.88
N VAL A 440 29.34 35.39 15.97
CA VAL A 440 30.44 35.35 16.93
C VAL A 440 31.77 35.43 16.17
N GLY A 441 32.64 36.35 16.59
CA GLY A 441 33.93 36.61 15.94
C GLY A 441 33.90 37.85 15.02
N GLN A 442 35.08 38.37 14.68
CA GLN A 442 35.25 39.54 13.82
C GLN A 442 35.99 39.15 12.55
N SER A 443 35.37 39.38 11.40
CA SER A 443 36.00 39.31 10.08
C SER A 443 35.51 40.47 9.22
N LYS A 444 36.27 40.85 8.18
CA LYS A 444 35.88 41.94 7.26
C LYS A 444 34.55 41.66 6.54
N ASP A 445 34.21 40.38 6.38
CA ASP A 445 33.00 39.93 5.68
C ASP A 445 31.76 39.87 6.60
N THR A 446 31.94 40.06 7.91
CA THR A 446 30.86 39.96 8.90
C THR A 446 29.81 41.05 8.72
N ASP A 447 30.20 42.26 8.34
CA ASP A 447 29.25 43.37 8.18
C ASP A 447 28.46 43.28 6.87
N GLU A 448 29.06 42.79 5.79
CA GLU A 448 28.36 42.49 4.54
C GLU A 448 27.34 41.34 4.74
N LEU A 449 27.72 40.31 5.48
CA LEU A 449 26.83 39.19 5.81
C LEU A 449 25.64 39.66 6.68
N LYS A 450 25.90 40.51 7.68
CA LYS A 450 24.84 41.13 8.49
C LYS A 450 23.86 41.94 7.64
N GLN A 451 24.37 42.73 6.70
CA GLN A 451 23.52 43.53 5.81
C GLN A 451 22.65 42.65 4.90
N LYS A 452 23.21 41.60 4.30
CA LYS A 452 22.45 40.66 3.45
C LYS A 452 21.36 39.94 4.21
N LEU A 453 21.66 39.45 5.41
CA LEU A 453 20.71 38.76 6.27
C LEU A 453 19.63 39.71 6.82
N LYS A 454 19.97 40.97 7.12
CA LYS A 454 19.00 41.99 7.54
C LYS A 454 18.06 42.39 6.40
N LEU A 455 18.57 42.53 5.18
CA LEU A 455 17.75 42.75 3.98
C LEU A 455 16.80 41.59 3.70
N ALA A 456 17.20 40.38 4.09
CA ALA A 456 16.38 39.20 4.02
C ALA A 456 15.42 39.05 5.21
N GLY A 457 15.39 39.95 6.21
CA GLY A 457 14.42 39.90 7.33
C GLY A 457 14.93 39.31 8.65
N ALA A 458 16.19 38.86 8.74
CA ALA A 458 16.70 38.22 9.95
C ALA A 458 16.90 39.19 11.13
N HIS A 459 16.61 38.71 12.34
CA HIS A 459 16.82 39.44 13.60
C HIS A 459 18.14 39.04 14.26
N PHE A 460 18.90 40.01 14.78
CA PHE A 460 20.22 39.73 15.38
C PHE A 460 20.20 39.83 16.90
N SER A 461 20.77 38.83 17.56
CA SER A 461 21.05 38.86 19.01
C SER A 461 22.55 39.05 19.25
N PRO A 462 22.95 39.95 20.17
CA PRO A 462 24.35 40.20 20.49
C PRO A 462 24.99 39.10 21.36
N ARG A 463 24.20 38.17 21.92
CA ARG A 463 24.68 37.07 22.77
C ARG A 463 23.94 35.78 22.43
N VAL A 464 24.59 34.64 22.65
CA VAL A 464 23.95 33.33 22.47
C VAL A 464 22.95 33.08 23.61
N THR A 465 21.66 33.12 23.28
CA THR A 465 20.51 32.82 24.14
C THR A 465 19.74 31.61 23.60
N LYS A 466 18.87 31.00 24.43
CA LYS A 466 18.14 29.77 24.07
C LYS A 466 17.12 29.94 22.93
N ASP A 467 16.78 31.17 22.56
CA ASP A 467 15.78 31.53 21.56
C ASP A 467 16.38 31.83 20.17
N ILE A 468 17.68 31.58 19.98
CA ILE A 468 18.39 31.77 18.71
C ILE A 468 18.27 30.53 17.84
N ASN A 469 18.01 30.74 16.56
CA ASN A 469 17.86 29.69 15.56
C ASN A 469 19.19 29.29 14.91
N CYS A 470 20.13 30.23 14.79
CA CYS A 470 21.40 30.01 14.11
C CYS A 470 22.54 30.81 14.76
N VAL A 471 23.69 30.17 14.97
CA VAL A 471 24.93 30.82 15.38
C VAL A 471 25.93 30.73 14.23
N VAL A 472 26.45 31.88 13.79
CA VAL A 472 27.45 31.96 12.72
C VAL A 472 28.79 32.35 13.34
N SER A 473 29.81 31.50 13.18
CA SER A 473 31.16 31.76 13.70
C SER A 473 32.05 32.30 12.58
N CYS A 474 32.63 33.48 12.76
CA CYS A 474 33.49 34.18 11.79
C CYS A 474 34.85 34.54 12.43
N GLY A 475 35.87 33.69 12.30
CA GLY A 475 37.25 33.98 12.72
C GLY A 475 37.93 32.87 13.54
N GLY A 476 39.24 33.06 13.84
CA GLY A 476 40.06 32.14 14.65
C GLY A 476 39.66 32.09 16.13
N LEU A 477 39.82 30.91 16.74
CA LEU A 477 39.04 30.42 17.89
C LEU A 477 39.70 30.63 19.26
N ASP A 478 40.02 31.88 19.60
CA ASP A 478 40.84 32.07 20.81
C ASP A 478 40.05 32.62 22.01
N ASN A 479 38.72 32.79 21.92
CA ASN A 479 37.93 33.23 23.08
C ASN A 479 36.41 32.96 22.99
N GLU A 480 35.99 31.69 22.87
CA GLU A 480 34.57 31.32 22.86
C GLU A 480 33.97 31.17 24.27
N SER A 481 32.82 31.82 24.51
CA SER A 481 32.01 31.66 25.72
C SER A 481 31.44 30.25 25.83
N ALA A 482 31.11 29.80 27.04
CA ALA A 482 30.62 28.43 27.28
C ALA A 482 29.33 28.11 26.50
N GLU A 483 28.53 29.13 26.20
CA GLU A 483 27.30 29.05 25.43
C GLU A 483 27.56 28.79 23.94
N VAL A 484 28.63 29.33 23.36
CA VAL A 484 29.02 29.07 21.96
C VAL A 484 29.52 27.64 21.80
N ARG A 485 30.30 27.14 22.76
CA ARG A 485 30.73 25.74 22.81
C ARG A 485 29.59 24.74 22.96
N LYS A 486 28.48 25.14 23.58
CA LYS A 486 27.29 24.30 23.75
C LYS A 486 26.35 24.34 22.54
N ALA A 487 26.43 25.39 21.72
CA ALA A 487 25.62 25.56 20.52
C ALA A 487 26.24 24.88 19.27
N ARG A 488 27.55 24.62 19.30
CA ARG A 488 28.21 23.64 18.42
C ARG A 488 27.88 22.23 18.88
#